data_AF-W1XHI2-F1
#
_entry.id   AF-W1XHI2-F1
#
_cell.length_a   1.000
_cell.length_b   1.000
_cell.length_c   1.000
_cell.angle_alpha   90.00
_cell.angle_beta   90.00
_cell.angle_gamma   90.00
#
_symmetry.space_group_name_H-M   'P 1'
#
loop_
_entity.id
_entity.type
_entity.pdbx_description
1 polymer ?
#
loop_
_entity_poly.entity_id
_entity_poly.type
_entity_poly.pdbx_seq_one_letter_code
_entity_poly.pdbx_strand_id
1 'polypeptide(L)'
;TESESEKLLHLEDILHKRVIGQNEAVKSIARAVRRARVGIKDPNRPIGSFIFLGPTGVGKTELSKALAEAMFGNENSIIRVDMSEYMESHSVAKLIGAPPGYIGHEDGGQLTEAV
;
A
#
# COMPACT_ATOMS: atom_id res chain seq x y z
N THR A 1 -8.53 8.35 -20.84
CA THR A 1 -7.85 9.39 -20.05
C THR A 1 -8.80 10.24 -19.23
N GLU A 2 -10.08 10.36 -19.60
CA GLU A 2 -11.13 11.01 -18.79
C GLU A 2 -11.58 10.13 -17.60
N SER A 3 -11.75 8.82 -17.86
CA SER A 3 -12.21 7.82 -16.86
C SER A 3 -11.33 7.70 -15.60
N GLU A 4 -10.00 7.79 -15.71
CA GLU A 4 -9.14 7.69 -14.52
C GLU A 4 -9.20 8.95 -13.66
N SER A 5 -9.19 10.13 -14.30
CA SER A 5 -9.29 11.40 -13.59
C SER A 5 -10.63 11.51 -12.85
N GLU A 6 -11.72 11.07 -13.49
CA GLU A 6 -13.04 11.00 -12.87
C GLU A 6 -13.08 10.02 -11.69
N LYS A 7 -12.48 8.82 -11.83
CA LYS A 7 -12.33 7.88 -10.69
C LYS A 7 -11.59 8.51 -9.51
N LEU A 8 -10.54 9.29 -9.77
CA LEU A 8 -9.75 9.93 -8.70
C LEU A 8 -10.50 11.09 -8.02
N LEU A 9 -11.37 11.79 -8.76
CA LEU A 9 -12.25 12.81 -8.18
C LEU A 9 -13.25 12.19 -7.21
N HIS A 10 -13.75 11.00 -7.51
CA HIS A 10 -14.72 10.25 -6.69
C HIS A 10 -14.08 9.15 -5.84
N LEU A 11 -12.78 9.21 -5.57
CA LEU A 11 -12.06 8.13 -4.91
C LEU A 11 -12.58 7.86 -3.49
N GLU A 12 -12.90 8.89 -2.71
CA GLU A 12 -13.53 8.72 -1.40
C GLU A 12 -14.86 7.97 -1.48
N ASP A 13 -15.73 8.33 -2.43
CA ASP A 13 -17.03 7.69 -2.63
C ASP A 13 -16.86 6.22 -3.04
N ILE A 14 -15.89 5.94 -3.91
CA ILE A 14 -15.55 4.58 -4.34
C ILE A 14 -15.08 3.75 -3.14
N LEU A 15 -14.19 4.28 -2.29
CA LEU A 15 -13.68 3.59 -1.11
C LEU A 15 -14.79 3.36 -0.08
N HIS A 16 -15.70 4.32 0.10
CA HIS A 16 -16.82 4.21 1.04
C HIS A 16 -17.87 3.17 0.64
N LYS A 17 -17.87 2.66 -0.60
CA LYS A 17 -18.69 1.49 -0.98
C LYS A 17 -18.30 0.23 -0.21
N ARG A 18 -17.05 0.12 0.25
CA ARG A 18 -16.53 -1.03 1.01
C ARG A 18 -16.16 -0.66 2.45
N VAL A 19 -15.65 0.55 2.67
CA VAL A 19 -15.13 1.00 3.96
C VAL A 19 -16.12 1.97 4.62
N ILE A 20 -16.86 1.47 5.60
CA ILE A 20 -17.81 2.27 6.38
C ILE A 20 -17.07 3.05 7.47
N GLY A 21 -17.29 4.36 7.52
CA GLY A 21 -16.57 5.25 8.44
C GLY A 21 -15.12 5.46 8.05
N GLN A 22 -14.22 5.60 9.03
CA GLN A 22 -12.78 5.87 8.80
C GLN A 22 -12.51 7.10 7.91
N ASN A 23 -13.39 8.10 7.96
CA ASN A 23 -13.42 9.25 7.04
C ASN A 23 -12.06 9.95 6.91
N GLU A 24 -11.34 10.13 8.02
CA GLU A 24 -10.01 10.75 8.03
C GLU A 24 -8.96 9.93 7.26
N ALA A 25 -8.97 8.60 7.41
CA ALA A 25 -8.06 7.72 6.69
C ALA A 25 -8.35 7.71 5.20
N VAL A 26 -9.63 7.58 4.82
CA VAL A 26 -10.10 7.61 3.43
C VAL A 26 -9.71 8.93 2.75
N LYS A 27 -10.02 10.06 3.38
CA LYS A 27 -9.70 11.40 2.87
C LYS A 27 -8.19 11.62 2.73
N SER A 28 -7.40 11.14 3.69
CA SER A 28 -5.94 11.29 3.68
C SER A 28 -5.30 10.52 2.52
N ILE A 29 -5.75 9.28 2.28
CA ILE A 29 -5.30 8.45 1.16
C ILE A 29 -5.70 9.09 -0.17
N ALA A 30 -6.98 9.43 -0.33
CA ALA A 30 -7.48 9.99 -1.58
C ALA A 30 -6.76 11.29 -1.96
N ARG A 31 -6.46 12.14 -0.97
CA ARG A 31 -5.65 13.34 -1.16
C ARG A 31 -4.22 13.02 -1.63
N ALA A 32 -3.56 12.03 -1.05
CA ALA A 32 -2.20 11.66 -1.45
C ALA A 32 -2.14 11.10 -2.87
N VAL A 33 -3.07 10.22 -3.23
CA VAL A 33 -3.18 9.64 -4.58
C VAL A 33 -3.43 10.74 -5.62
N ARG A 34 -4.37 11.66 -5.37
CA ARG A 34 -4.63 12.80 -6.28
C ARG A 34 -3.40 13.68 -6.47
N ARG A 35 -2.69 14.04 -5.39
CA ARG A 35 -1.46 14.84 -5.47
C ARG A 35 -0.39 14.18 -6.33
N ALA A 36 -0.18 12.88 -6.15
CA ALA A 36 0.79 12.15 -6.96
C ALA A 36 0.42 12.11 -8.44
N ARG A 37 -0.88 12.00 -8.77
CA ARG A 37 -1.33 11.99 -10.16
C ARG A 37 -1.09 13.30 -10.90
N VAL A 38 -1.20 14.43 -10.22
CA VAL A 38 -0.93 15.76 -10.80
C VAL A 38 0.55 16.16 -10.75
N GLY A 39 1.45 15.23 -10.43
CA GLY A 39 2.89 15.48 -10.38
C GLY A 39 3.36 16.27 -9.15
N ILE A 40 2.48 16.54 -8.19
CA ILE A 40 2.81 17.24 -6.94
C ILE A 40 3.26 16.19 -5.91
N LYS A 41 4.36 15.50 -6.21
CA LYS A 41 5.06 14.61 -5.27
C LYS A 41 6.57 14.76 -5.39
N ASP A 42 7.28 14.48 -4.30
CA ASP A 42 8.72 14.29 -4.34
C ASP A 42 9.03 12.98 -5.10
N PRO A 43 9.83 12.99 -6.18
CA PRO A 43 10.17 11.78 -6.92
C PRO A 43 10.93 10.75 -6.09
N ASN A 44 11.62 11.17 -5.02
CA ASN A 44 12.41 10.30 -4.15
C ASN A 44 11.61 9.72 -2.98
N ARG A 45 10.29 9.94 -2.92
CA ARG A 45 9.43 9.45 -1.84
C ARG A 45 8.22 8.68 -2.37
N PRO A 46 7.68 7.72 -1.58
CA PRO A 46 6.42 7.08 -1.91
C PRO A 46 5.28 8.09 -2.08
N ILE A 47 4.26 7.72 -2.88
CA ILE A 47 3.03 8.53 -3.10
C ILE A 47 2.38 8.92 -1.76
N GLY A 48 2.36 7.98 -0.83
CA GLY A 48 1.95 8.20 0.55
C GLY A 48 2.52 7.10 1.43
N SER A 49 2.89 7.46 2.66
CA SER A 49 3.30 6.53 3.70
C SER A 49 2.32 6.69 4.85
N PHE A 50 1.58 5.62 5.16
CA PHE A 50 0.50 5.65 6.14
C PHE A 50 0.72 4.57 7.21
N ILE A 51 0.35 4.89 8.44
CA ILE A 51 0.26 3.94 9.54
C ILE A 51 -1.18 3.96 10.02
N PHE A 52 -1.88 2.84 9.91
CA PHE A 52 -3.25 2.72 10.41
C PHE A 52 -3.24 2.15 11.82
N LEU A 53 -3.77 2.93 12.77
CA LEU A 53 -3.89 2.56 14.17
C LEU A 53 -5.35 2.30 14.53
N GLY A 54 -5.58 1.32 15.41
CA GLY A 54 -6.91 1.01 15.93
C GLY A 54 -7.11 -0.47 16.22
N PRO A 55 -8.25 -0.87 16.83
CA PRO A 55 -8.56 -2.26 17.15
C PRO A 55 -8.62 -3.18 15.92
N THR A 56 -8.54 -4.49 16.13
CA THR A 56 -8.77 -5.48 15.06
C THR A 56 -10.19 -5.36 14.51
N GLY A 57 -10.36 -5.64 13.22
CA GLY A 57 -11.68 -5.64 12.57
C GLY A 57 -12.25 -4.28 12.14
N VAL A 58 -11.60 -3.15 12.47
CA VAL A 58 -12.14 -1.80 12.14
C VAL A 58 -11.96 -1.35 10.68
N GLY A 59 -11.44 -2.22 9.80
CA GLY A 59 -11.29 -1.92 8.37
C GLY A 59 -9.90 -1.47 7.90
N LYS A 60 -8.86 -1.57 8.72
CA LYS A 60 -7.48 -1.16 8.33
C LYS A 60 -6.96 -1.88 7.08
N THR A 61 -7.02 -3.21 7.08
CA THR A 61 -6.60 -4.04 5.94
C THR A 61 -7.57 -3.92 4.76
N GLU A 62 -8.86 -3.76 5.07
CA GLU A 62 -9.91 -3.60 4.05
C GLU A 62 -9.71 -2.33 3.24
N LEU A 63 -9.29 -1.23 3.87
CA LEU A 63 -8.98 0.02 3.17
C LEU A 63 -7.84 -0.14 2.15
N SER A 64 -6.80 -0.91 2.48
CA SER A 64 -5.73 -1.23 1.52
C SER A 64 -6.25 -2.03 0.33
N LYS A 65 -7.10 -3.04 0.57
CA LYS A 65 -7.74 -3.86 -0.48
C LYS A 65 -8.66 -3.05 -1.38
N ALA A 66 -9.52 -2.21 -0.78
CA ALA A 66 -10.42 -1.32 -1.52
C ALA A 66 -9.64 -0.31 -2.37
N LEU A 67 -8.50 0.18 -1.87
CA LEU A 67 -7.62 1.06 -2.65
C LEU A 67 -6.98 0.32 -3.84
N ALA A 68 -6.50 -0.91 -3.65
CA ALA A 68 -5.92 -1.70 -4.73
C ALA A 68 -6.96 -2.02 -5.81
N GLU A 69 -8.17 -2.39 -5.42
CA GLU A 69 -9.30 -2.56 -6.34
C GLU A 69 -9.61 -1.27 -7.11
N ALA A 70 -9.70 -0.14 -6.43
CA ALA A 70 -10.02 1.14 -7.06
C ALA A 70 -8.95 1.60 -8.07
N MET A 71 -7.68 1.35 -7.77
CA MET A 71 -6.54 1.81 -8.57
C MET A 71 -6.14 0.82 -9.67
N PHE A 72 -6.26 -0.48 -9.42
CA PHE A 72 -5.70 -1.53 -10.30
C PHE A 72 -6.75 -2.54 -10.77
N GLY A 73 -8.01 -2.43 -10.32
CA GLY A 73 -9.11 -3.33 -10.71
C GLY A 73 -8.99 -4.74 -10.14
N ASN A 74 -8.11 -4.95 -9.17
CA ASN A 74 -7.95 -6.21 -8.47
C ASN A 74 -7.40 -5.96 -7.06
N GLU A 75 -8.19 -6.32 -6.04
CA GLU A 75 -7.82 -6.20 -4.62
C GLU A 75 -6.57 -6.98 -4.21
N ASN A 76 -6.17 -7.98 -4.99
CA ASN A 76 -4.96 -8.77 -4.77
C ASN A 76 -3.72 -8.10 -5.39
N SER A 77 -3.85 -6.93 -6.03
CA SER A 77 -2.73 -6.12 -6.52
C SER A 77 -2.03 -5.39 -5.36
N ILE A 78 -1.62 -6.16 -4.35
CA ILE A 78 -0.99 -5.70 -3.12
C ILE A 78 0.19 -6.63 -2.83
N ILE A 79 1.35 -6.02 -2.61
CA ILE A 79 2.48 -6.72 -2.01
C ILE A 79 2.18 -6.83 -0.51
N ARG A 80 1.78 -8.02 -0.07
CA ARG A 80 1.43 -8.27 1.34
C ARG A 80 2.64 -8.82 2.08
N VAL A 81 3.06 -8.09 3.10
CA VAL A 81 4.12 -8.51 4.04
C VAL A 81 3.49 -8.70 5.41
N ASP A 82 3.56 -9.92 5.97
CA ASP A 82 3.13 -10.19 7.35
C ASP A 82 4.25 -9.87 8.32
N MET A 83 4.17 -8.71 8.97
CA MET A 83 5.20 -8.24 9.91
C MET A 83 5.39 -9.16 11.13
N SER A 84 4.44 -10.08 11.40
CA SER A 84 4.59 -11.07 12.47
C SER A 84 5.70 -12.08 12.16
N GLU A 85 5.99 -12.32 10.87
CA GLU A 85 7.10 -13.17 10.42
C GLU A 85 8.48 -12.50 10.60
N TYR A 86 8.48 -11.21 10.95
CA TYR A 86 9.67 -10.36 10.99
C TYR A 86 10.11 -9.93 12.41
N MET A 87 9.62 -10.62 13.44
CA MET A 87 9.93 -10.25 14.84
C MET A 87 11.38 -10.50 15.24
N GLU A 88 12.04 -11.47 14.61
CA GLU A 88 13.42 -11.85 14.94
C GLU A 88 14.42 -11.09 14.07
N SER A 89 15.53 -10.60 14.63
CA SER A 89 16.45 -9.71 13.89
C SER A 89 17.00 -10.29 12.58
N HIS A 90 17.17 -11.61 12.50
CA HIS A 90 17.69 -12.27 11.30
C HIS A 90 16.64 -12.47 10.19
N SER A 91 15.35 -12.36 10.52
CA SER A 91 14.25 -12.48 9.56
C SER A 91 14.20 -11.32 8.56
N VAL A 92 14.83 -10.17 8.88
CA VAL A 92 14.92 -9.00 7.99
C VAL A 92 15.53 -9.35 6.64
N ALA A 93 16.49 -10.29 6.60
CA ALA A 93 17.09 -10.75 5.36
C ALA A 93 16.07 -11.35 4.38
N LYS A 94 14.95 -11.91 4.86
CA LYS A 94 13.86 -12.38 3.98
C LYS A 94 13.16 -11.24 3.26
N LEU A 95 13.11 -10.04 3.86
CA LEU A 95 12.42 -8.88 3.29
C LEU A 95 13.26 -8.20 2.21
N ILE A 96 14.57 -8.06 2.46
CA ILE A 96 15.48 -7.25 1.63
C ILE A 96 16.54 -8.05 0.85
N GLY A 97 16.67 -9.36 1.13
CA GLY A 97 17.68 -10.24 0.55
C GLY A 97 18.84 -10.53 1.51
N ALA A 98 19.52 -11.67 1.28
CA ALA A 98 20.67 -12.04 2.09
C ALA A 98 21.94 -11.25 1.67
N PRO A 99 22.88 -11.00 2.59
CA PRO A 99 24.14 -10.34 2.25
C PRO A 99 25.01 -11.19 1.29
N PRO A 100 25.93 -10.56 0.53
CA PRO A 100 26.89 -11.28 -0.31
C PRO A 100 27.62 -12.39 0.44
N GLY A 101 27.65 -13.59 -0.15
CA GLY A 101 28.30 -14.77 0.43
C GLY A 101 27.43 -15.62 1.36
N TYR A 102 26.15 -15.27 1.55
CA TYR A 102 25.17 -16.09 2.28
C TYR A 102 24.22 -16.82 1.32
N ILE A 103 23.63 -17.93 1.78
CA ILE A 103 22.60 -18.67 1.02
C ILE A 103 21.39 -17.75 0.80
N GLY A 104 20.91 -17.67 -0.44
CA GLY A 104 19.82 -16.76 -0.83
C GLY A 104 20.28 -15.32 -1.11
N HIS A 105 21.57 -15.11 -1.42
CA HIS A 105 22.07 -13.81 -1.86
C HIS A 105 21.71 -13.51 -3.33
N GLU A 106 21.66 -14.54 -4.18
CA GLU A 106 21.25 -14.38 -5.58
C GLU A 106 19.73 -14.23 -5.73
N ASP A 107 18.97 -14.63 -4.71
CA ASP A 107 17.54 -14.37 -4.60
C ASP A 107 17.35 -13.01 -3.89
N GLY A 108 16.69 -12.04 -4.52
CA GLY A 108 16.34 -10.81 -3.83
C GLY A 108 15.32 -11.06 -2.70
N GLY A 109 15.11 -10.05 -1.84
CA GLY A 109 14.13 -10.13 -0.77
C GLY A 109 12.68 -10.11 -1.27
N GLN A 110 11.77 -10.63 -0.46
CA GLN A 110 10.32 -10.68 -0.76
C GLN A 110 9.74 -9.32 -1.20
N LEU A 111 10.24 -8.22 -0.62
CA LEU A 111 9.79 -6.88 -0.99
C LEU A 111 10.56 -6.33 -2.20
N THR A 112 11.88 -6.55 -2.25
CA THR A 112 12.73 -5.96 -3.30
C THR A 112 12.52 -6.60 -4.67
N GLU A 113 12.15 -7.89 -4.73
CA GLU A 113 11.83 -8.59 -5.99
C GLU A 113 10.43 -8.25 -6.51
N ALA A 114 9.52 -7.84 -5.62
CA ALA A 114 8.14 -7.57 -5.98
C ALA A 114 7.90 -6.16 -6.56
N VAL A 115 8.93 -5.30 -6.59
CA VAL A 115 8.87 -3.87 -6.94
C VAL A 115 9.63 -3.57 -8.23
#